data_AF-A0A1I2C359-F1
#
_entry.id   AF-A0A1I2C359-F1
#
_cell.length_a   1.000
_cell.length_b   1.000
_cell.length_c   1.000
_cell.angle_alpha   90.00
_cell.angle_beta   90.00
_cell.angle_gamma   90.00
#
_symmetry.space_group_name_H-M   'P 1'
#
loop_
_entity.id
_entity.type
_entity.pdbx_description
1 polymer ?
#
loop_
_entity_poly.entity_id
_entity_poly.type
_entity_poly.pdbx_seq_one_letter_code
_entity_poly.pdbx_strand_id
1 'polypeptide(L)'
;MLINDENKTDIIDAYLDGRLSGADVQELENKLKIDSDLRAEVQTQKAVRKYLIQKGRAELKAKLKMFHKEMLATQQETTEAKEVFLTFPNKEEVAKNKPVIFSTNRKVNFAIAAAVIVLIISIFPILPPSGQKSETLVAEGKTYQIELRELGQKSEGFAGQEISVADSITLLIKESNKYTFHYQFTETLTIYAKYLDPNVSKILVEHDAEKNTYTLVVDDKRYPLERGFIDINPLKEEGK
;
A
#
# COMPACT_ATOMS: atom_id res chain seq x y z
N MET A 1 24.25 28.02 18.93
CA MET A 1 24.53 26.63 19.35
C MET A 1 25.83 26.18 18.69
N LEU A 2 26.84 25.69 19.43
CA LEU A 2 28.13 25.40 18.79
C LEU A 2 28.03 24.16 17.88
N ILE A 3 28.01 24.37 16.57
CA ILE A 3 28.02 23.28 15.58
C ILE A 3 29.38 22.57 15.70
N ASN A 4 29.36 21.29 16.08
CA ASN A 4 30.50 20.38 16.17
C ASN A 4 30.21 19.10 15.34
N ASP A 5 31.19 18.25 15.13
CA ASP A 5 31.03 17.07 14.26
C ASP A 5 29.98 16.07 14.79
N GLU A 6 29.76 16.03 16.11
CA GLU A 6 28.77 15.15 16.75
C GLU A 6 27.32 15.58 16.48
N ASN A 7 27.04 16.89 16.41
CA ASN A 7 25.69 17.43 16.22
C ASN A 7 25.44 18.00 14.81
N LYS A 8 26.45 17.96 13.94
CA LYS A 8 26.39 18.56 12.60
C LYS A 8 25.24 18.01 11.78
N THR A 9 25.04 16.68 11.77
CA THR A 9 23.96 16.04 10.99
C THR A 9 22.59 16.49 11.49
N ASP A 10 22.35 16.47 12.81
CA ASP A 10 21.07 16.87 13.40
C ASP A 10 20.72 18.34 13.11
N ILE A 11 21.72 19.23 13.13
CA ILE A 11 21.54 20.65 12.82
C ILE A 11 21.23 20.85 11.33
N ILE A 12 21.90 20.13 10.44
CA ILE A 12 21.60 20.18 9.01
C ILE A 12 20.17 19.69 8.76
N ASP A 13 19.75 18.59 9.39
CA ASP A 13 18.40 18.08 9.26
C ASP A 13 17.36 19.08 9.78
N ALA A 14 17.59 19.68 10.96
CA ALA A 14 16.73 20.72 11.50
C ALA A 14 16.66 21.96 10.59
N TYR A 15 17.77 22.32 9.91
CA TYR A 15 17.79 23.40 8.92
C TYR A 15 16.95 23.06 7.68
N LEU A 16 17.14 21.88 7.11
CA LEU A 16 16.43 21.43 5.91
C LEU A 16 14.93 21.23 6.16
N ASP A 17 14.54 20.90 7.39
CA ASP A 17 13.14 20.79 7.82
C ASP A 17 12.51 22.16 8.18
N GLY A 18 13.29 23.25 8.23
CA GLY A 18 12.81 24.56 8.67
C GLY A 18 12.50 24.63 10.18
N ARG A 19 13.09 23.73 10.98
CA ARG A 19 12.94 23.67 12.45
C ARG A 19 13.92 24.60 13.17
N LEU A 20 15.03 24.96 12.54
CA LEU A 20 15.91 26.01 13.06
C LEU A 20 15.24 27.38 12.93
N SER A 21 15.43 28.25 13.93
CA SER A 21 14.93 29.62 13.89
C SER A 21 15.88 30.60 14.57
N GLY A 22 15.69 31.90 14.31
CA GLY A 22 16.40 32.97 15.01
C GLY A 22 17.93 32.92 14.82
N ALA A 23 18.65 32.96 15.95
CA ALA A 23 20.11 33.03 15.97
C ALA A 23 20.79 31.78 15.39
N ASP A 24 20.20 30.59 15.56
CA ASP A 24 20.82 29.34 15.11
C ASP A 24 20.82 29.22 13.57
N VAL A 25 19.79 29.72 12.90
CA VAL A 25 19.77 29.81 11.42
C VAL A 25 20.87 30.74 10.93
N GLN A 26 21.01 31.91 11.56
CA GLN A 26 22.03 32.88 11.18
C GLN A 26 23.44 32.34 11.42
N GLU A 27 23.67 31.64 12.54
CA GLU A 27 24.93 30.97 12.84
C GLU A 27 25.28 29.94 11.77
N LEU A 28 24.34 29.06 11.42
CA LEU A 28 24.54 28.05 10.37
C LEU A 28 24.77 28.70 8.99
N GLU A 29 23.99 29.70 8.60
CA GLU A 29 24.17 30.41 7.33
C GLU A 29 25.53 31.12 7.23
N ASN A 30 26.01 31.66 8.34
CA ASN A 30 27.35 32.24 8.40
C ASN A 30 28.43 31.16 8.30
N LYS A 31 28.28 30.02 8.98
CA LYS A 31 29.19 28.88 8.82
C LYS A 31 29.19 28.36 7.38
N LEU A 32 28.03 28.24 6.73
CA LEU A 32 27.91 27.80 5.33
C LEU A 32 28.64 28.72 4.34
N LYS A 33 28.83 30.00 4.66
CA LYS A 33 29.62 30.93 3.83
C LYS A 33 31.12 30.69 3.93
N ILE A 34 31.59 30.25 5.10
CA ILE A 34 33.01 30.11 5.43
C ILE A 34 33.49 28.69 5.16
N ASP A 35 32.69 27.69 5.53
CA ASP A 35 33.00 26.27 5.48
C ASP A 35 32.44 25.64 4.19
N SER A 36 33.34 25.25 3.28
CA SER A 36 33.00 24.60 2.01
C SER A 36 32.48 23.18 2.20
N ASP A 37 32.97 22.47 3.20
CA ASP A 37 32.68 21.05 3.40
C ASP A 37 31.28 20.90 4.00
N LEU A 38 30.95 21.75 4.98
CA LEU A 38 29.59 21.87 5.50
C LEU A 38 28.60 22.23 4.39
N ARG A 39 28.97 23.12 3.48
CA ARG A 39 28.12 23.49 2.34
C ARG A 39 27.90 22.32 1.38
N ALA A 40 28.96 21.56 1.06
CA ALA A 40 28.86 20.38 0.21
C ALA A 40 27.95 19.32 0.83
N GLU A 41 28.03 19.13 2.15
CA GLU A 41 27.18 18.19 2.86
C GLU A 41 25.71 18.59 2.86
N VAL A 42 25.39 19.85 3.16
CA VAL A 42 24.01 20.39 3.06
C VAL A 42 23.46 20.21 1.65
N GLN A 43 24.26 20.46 0.62
CA GLN A 43 23.84 20.25 -0.78
C GLN A 43 23.58 18.79 -1.09
N THR A 44 24.43 17.88 -0.59
CA THR A 44 24.28 16.43 -0.78
C THR A 44 22.99 15.93 -0.13
N GLN A 45 22.76 16.25 1.15
CA GLN A 45 21.54 15.85 1.85
C GLN A 45 20.28 16.44 1.17
N LYS A 46 20.34 17.69 0.71
CA LYS A 46 19.26 18.32 -0.06
C LYS A 46 18.98 17.59 -1.37
N ALA A 47 20.02 17.15 -2.09
CA ALA A 47 19.86 16.39 -3.33
C ALA A 47 19.24 15.00 -3.09
N VAL A 48 19.69 14.28 -2.05
CA VAL A 48 19.13 12.98 -1.64
C VAL A 48 17.64 13.13 -1.29
N ARG A 49 17.29 14.10 -0.43
CA ARG A 49 15.88 14.39 -0.06
C ARG A 49 15.03 14.70 -1.30
N LYS A 50 15.53 15.53 -2.21
CA LYS A 50 14.82 15.84 -3.46
C LYS A 50 14.59 14.60 -4.32
N TYR A 51 15.60 13.74 -4.45
CA TYR A 51 15.48 12.47 -5.19
C TYR A 51 14.43 11.54 -4.56
N LEU A 52 14.46 11.36 -3.23
CA LEU A 52 13.49 10.54 -2.52
C LEU A 52 12.05 11.05 -2.70
N ILE A 53 11.84 12.37 -2.59
CA ILE A 53 10.53 13.00 -2.83
C ILE A 53 10.07 12.78 -4.28
N GLN A 54 10.97 12.94 -5.26
CA GLN A 54 10.62 12.75 -6.67
C GLN A 54 10.29 11.29 -6.99
N LYS A 55 11.08 10.35 -6.48
CA LYS A 55 10.84 8.92 -6.63
C LYS A 55 9.52 8.51 -5.99
N GLY A 56 9.28 8.91 -4.73
CA GLY A 56 8.01 8.65 -4.04
C GLY A 56 6.80 9.26 -4.76
N ARG A 57 6.92 10.47 -5.31
CA ARG A 57 5.85 11.09 -6.14
C ARG A 57 5.59 10.33 -7.43
N ALA A 58 6.64 9.84 -8.10
CA ALA A 58 6.51 9.06 -9.33
C ALA A 58 5.81 7.72 -9.06
N GLU A 59 6.20 7.03 -7.98
CA GLU A 59 5.56 5.79 -7.53
C GLU A 59 4.09 6.01 -7.16
N LEU A 60 3.79 7.04 -6.37
CA LEU A 60 2.41 7.39 -6.01
C LEU A 60 1.57 7.70 -7.26
N LYS A 61 2.13 8.45 -8.22
CA LYS A 61 1.46 8.77 -9.49
C LYS A 61 1.20 7.50 -10.31
N ALA A 62 2.12 6.53 -10.31
CA ALA A 62 1.94 5.26 -10.97
C ALA A 62 0.81 4.44 -10.32
N LYS A 63 0.81 4.35 -8.98
CA LYS A 63 -0.27 3.68 -8.21
C LYS A 63 -1.63 4.30 -8.48
N LEU A 64 -1.75 5.64 -8.47
CA LEU A 64 -3.01 6.33 -8.78
C LEU A 64 -3.50 6.07 -10.20
N LYS A 65 -2.60 5.98 -11.18
CA LYS A 65 -2.96 5.62 -12.56
C LYS A 65 -3.47 4.18 -12.66
N MET A 66 -2.84 3.25 -11.96
CA MET A 66 -3.30 1.85 -11.89
C MET A 66 -4.69 1.78 -11.28
N PHE A 67 -4.90 2.43 -10.13
CA PHE A 67 -6.20 2.48 -9.46
C PHE A 67 -7.30 3.09 -10.35
N HIS A 68 -7.00 4.18 -11.06
CA HIS A 68 -7.96 4.78 -11.99
C HIS A 68 -8.32 3.84 -13.15
N LYS A 69 -7.34 3.11 -13.67
CA LYS A 69 -7.57 2.12 -14.74
C LYS A 69 -8.43 0.94 -14.25
N GLU A 70 -8.16 0.42 -13.06
CA GLU A 70 -8.95 -0.64 -12.43
C GLU A 70 -10.40 -0.18 -12.20
N MET A 71 -10.60 1.02 -11.67
CA MET A 71 -11.93 1.60 -11.45
C MET A 71 -12.75 1.73 -12.74
N LEU A 72 -12.11 2.16 -13.84
CA LEU A 72 -12.78 2.27 -15.15
C LEU A 72 -13.14 0.90 -15.73
N ALA A 73 -12.27 -0.11 -15.57
CA ALA A 73 -12.56 -1.47 -16.02
C ALA A 73 -13.77 -2.07 -15.30
N THR A 74 -13.87 -1.88 -13.98
CA THR A 74 -15.03 -2.36 -13.19
C THR A 74 -16.35 -1.70 -13.62
N GLN A 75 -16.34 -0.43 -14.04
CA GLN A 75 -17.55 0.25 -14.52
C GLN A 75 -18.05 -0.30 -15.87
N GLN A 76 -17.13 -0.72 -16.76
CA GLN A 76 -17.50 -1.27 -18.06
C GLN A 76 -18.15 -2.66 -17.92
N GLU A 77 -17.60 -3.54 -17.07
CA GLU A 77 -18.15 -4.89 -16.84
C GLU A 77 -19.55 -4.86 -16.20
N THR A 78 -19.85 -3.83 -15.40
CA THR A 78 -21.18 -3.68 -14.76
C THR A 78 -22.26 -3.23 -15.76
N THR A 79 -21.87 -2.68 -16.91
CA THR A 79 -22.83 -2.18 -17.92
C THR A 79 -23.26 -3.29 -18.89
N GLU A 80 -22.38 -4.26 -19.18
CA GLU A 80 -22.67 -5.38 -20.09
C GLU A 80 -23.47 -6.50 -19.41
N ALA A 81 -23.37 -6.66 -18.08
CA ALA A 81 -24.17 -7.64 -17.34
C ALA A 81 -25.67 -7.29 -17.21
N LYS A 82 -26.09 -6.09 -17.65
CA LYS A 82 -27.46 -5.59 -17.50
C LYS A 82 -28.34 -5.71 -18.75
N GLU A 83 -27.81 -6.16 -19.90
CA GLU A 83 -28.59 -6.34 -21.14
C GLU A 83 -29.10 -7.78 -21.37
N VAL A 84 -28.74 -8.76 -20.54
CA VAL A 84 -29.11 -10.18 -20.79
C VAL A 84 -30.39 -10.64 -20.07
N PHE A 85 -31.04 -9.84 -19.23
CA PHE A 85 -32.17 -10.31 -18.42
C PHE A 85 -33.39 -9.39 -18.45
N LEU A 86 -34.13 -9.34 -19.57
CA LEU A 86 -35.59 -9.11 -19.62
C LEU A 86 -36.20 -9.60 -20.95
N THR A 87 -35.88 -10.81 -21.42
CA THR A 87 -36.74 -11.50 -22.39
C THR A 87 -37.85 -12.21 -21.63
N PHE A 88 -38.93 -11.47 -21.36
CA PHE A 88 -40.18 -12.07 -20.89
C PHE A 88 -40.71 -13.01 -21.98
N PRO A 89 -41.03 -14.28 -21.67
CA PRO A 89 -41.73 -15.13 -22.62
C PRO A 89 -43.07 -14.50 -22.95
N ASN A 90 -43.22 -14.17 -24.23
CA ASN A 90 -44.41 -13.65 -24.86
C ASN A 90 -45.58 -14.61 -24.57
N LYS A 91 -46.55 -14.14 -23.80
CA LYS A 91 -47.77 -14.87 -23.49
C LYS A 91 -48.77 -14.55 -24.60
N GLU A 92 -48.84 -15.45 -25.57
CA GLU A 92 -49.89 -15.44 -26.59
C GLU A 92 -51.28 -15.61 -25.96
N GLU A 93 -52.23 -15.00 -26.66
CA GLU A 93 -53.69 -15.12 -26.52
C GLU A 93 -54.34 -14.48 -25.30
N VAL A 94 -55.08 -13.38 -25.53
CA VAL A 94 -56.56 -13.39 -25.57
C VAL A 94 -57.11 -12.03 -26.00
N ALA A 95 -58.08 -12.10 -26.92
CA ALA A 95 -59.17 -11.16 -27.18
C ALA A 95 -58.91 -9.83 -27.91
N LYS A 96 -59.38 -9.84 -29.17
CA LYS A 96 -60.02 -8.73 -29.90
C LYS A 96 -60.82 -7.81 -28.96
N ASN A 97 -60.51 -6.50 -28.95
CA ASN A 97 -61.51 -5.44 -29.01
C ASN A 97 -60.90 -4.02 -29.12
N LYS A 98 -61.29 -3.35 -30.21
CA LYS A 98 -61.42 -1.90 -30.51
C LYS A 98 -60.22 -0.95 -30.32
N PRO A 99 -59.98 -0.03 -31.29
CA PRO A 99 -58.97 1.00 -31.15
C PRO A 99 -59.51 2.15 -30.30
N VAL A 100 -58.79 2.51 -29.25
CA VAL A 100 -58.94 3.81 -28.60
C VAL A 100 -57.64 4.56 -28.78
N ILE A 101 -57.71 5.59 -29.61
CA ILE A 101 -56.68 6.59 -29.84
C ILE A 101 -56.66 7.49 -28.60
N PHE A 102 -55.54 7.53 -27.87
CA PHE A 102 -55.18 8.69 -27.06
C PHE A 102 -53.70 8.99 -27.20
N SER A 103 -53.42 10.03 -28.00
CA SER A 103 -52.14 10.73 -27.97
C SER A 103 -52.01 11.47 -26.65
N THR A 104 -50.88 11.34 -25.96
CA THR A 104 -50.35 12.43 -25.14
C THR A 104 -48.83 12.47 -25.25
N ASN A 105 -48.35 13.51 -25.93
CA ASN A 105 -46.97 13.97 -25.89
C ASN A 105 -46.61 14.37 -24.46
N ARG A 106 -45.66 13.67 -23.84
CA ARG A 106 -44.89 14.23 -22.72
C ARG A 106 -43.42 14.26 -23.09
N LYS A 107 -42.94 15.44 -23.46
CA LYS A 107 -41.53 15.78 -23.48
C LYS A 107 -41.03 15.71 -22.04
N VAL A 108 -40.18 14.74 -21.73
CA VAL A 108 -39.47 14.67 -20.46
C VAL A 108 -38.19 15.47 -20.63
N ASN A 109 -38.16 16.66 -20.02
CA ASN A 109 -36.94 17.47 -19.95
C ASN A 109 -36.01 16.83 -18.91
N PHE A 110 -34.97 16.16 -19.37
CA PHE A 110 -33.86 15.74 -18.52
C PHE A 110 -33.07 16.98 -18.10
N ALA A 111 -33.33 17.47 -16.89
CA ALA A 111 -32.48 18.47 -16.25
C ALA A 111 -31.21 17.78 -15.74
N ILE A 112 -30.11 17.96 -16.47
CA ILE A 112 -28.77 17.59 -15.99
C ILE A 112 -28.39 18.62 -14.93
N ALA A 113 -28.61 18.28 -13.67
CA ALA A 113 -28.07 19.04 -12.55
C ALA A 113 -26.56 18.78 -12.46
N ALA A 114 -25.77 19.67 -13.06
CA ALA A 114 -24.34 19.75 -12.82
C ALA A 114 -24.12 20.22 -11.37
N ALA A 115 -24.04 19.27 -10.43
CA ALA A 115 -23.64 19.54 -9.07
C ALA A 115 -22.11 19.74 -9.02
N VAL A 116 -21.68 20.98 -9.12
CA VAL A 116 -20.32 21.40 -8.74
C VAL A 116 -20.25 21.37 -7.22
N ILE A 117 -19.80 20.25 -6.66
CA ILE A 117 -19.45 20.16 -5.24
C ILE A 117 -18.05 20.73 -5.08
N VAL A 118 -17.98 21.96 -4.59
CA VAL A 118 -16.76 22.55 -4.03
C VAL A 118 -16.47 21.82 -2.72
N LEU A 119 -15.49 20.91 -2.73
CA LEU A 119 -15.06 20.20 -1.53
C LEU A 119 -14.11 21.10 -0.74
N ILE A 120 -14.68 21.79 0.24
CA ILE A 120 -13.95 22.46 1.32
C ILE A 120 -13.36 21.34 2.19
N ILE A 121 -12.05 21.14 2.11
CA ILE A 121 -11.30 20.29 3.04
C ILE A 121 -11.15 21.08 4.34
N SER A 122 -12.16 21.01 5.21
CA SER A 122 -12.02 21.37 6.61
C SER A 122 -11.45 20.17 7.37
N ILE A 123 -10.29 20.41 7.97
CA ILE A 123 -9.54 19.50 8.82
C ILE A 123 -10.38 19.26 10.09
N PHE A 124 -10.99 18.08 10.21
CA PHE A 124 -11.52 17.55 11.47
C PHE A 124 -11.08 16.09 11.62
N PRO A 125 -10.68 15.64 12.83
CA PRO A 125 -10.25 14.28 13.10
C PRO A 125 -11.47 13.34 13.07
N ILE A 126 -11.44 12.35 12.19
CA ILE A 126 -12.52 11.37 12.02
C ILE A 126 -12.41 10.30 13.11
N LEU A 127 -13.31 10.37 14.09
CA LEU A 127 -13.86 9.19 14.77
C LEU A 127 -14.66 8.39 13.73
N PRO A 128 -14.48 7.06 13.58
CA PRO A 128 -15.21 6.30 12.57
C PRO A 128 -16.70 6.19 12.95
N PRO A 129 -17.63 6.50 12.03
CA PRO A 129 -19.05 6.35 12.28
C PRO A 129 -19.42 4.86 12.25
N SER A 130 -20.02 4.41 13.34
CA SER A 130 -20.70 3.13 13.44
C SER A 130 -21.90 3.09 12.49
N GLY A 131 -21.93 2.09 11.60
CA GLY A 131 -23.20 1.58 11.05
C GLY A 131 -23.41 1.71 9.54
N GLN A 132 -22.55 1.11 8.72
CA GLN A 132 -22.94 0.57 7.42
C GLN A 132 -22.23 -0.78 7.20
N LYS A 133 -23.00 -1.87 7.22
CA LYS A 133 -22.54 -3.21 6.87
C LYS A 133 -22.54 -3.35 5.35
N SER A 134 -21.41 -3.07 4.73
CA SER A 134 -21.13 -3.56 3.37
C SER A 134 -20.50 -4.94 3.52
N GLU A 135 -21.26 -6.00 3.26
CA GLU A 135 -20.71 -7.35 3.12
C GLU A 135 -19.93 -7.44 1.81
N THR A 136 -18.70 -6.92 1.82
CA THR A 136 -17.68 -7.50 0.96
C THR A 136 -17.23 -8.77 1.68
N LEU A 137 -17.32 -9.91 1.01
CA LEU A 137 -16.73 -11.18 1.47
C LEU A 137 -15.19 -11.06 1.46
N VAL A 138 -14.65 -10.14 2.25
CA VAL A 138 -13.26 -10.16 2.67
C VAL A 138 -13.21 -11.29 3.68
N ALA A 139 -12.77 -12.47 3.24
CA ALA A 139 -12.44 -13.54 4.17
C ALA A 139 -11.58 -12.92 5.28
N GLU A 140 -12.12 -12.91 6.51
CA GLU A 140 -11.52 -12.27 7.69
C GLU A 140 -10.15 -12.92 7.96
N GLY A 141 -9.11 -12.34 7.38
CA GLY A 141 -7.74 -12.75 7.66
C GLY A 141 -7.27 -12.11 8.95
N LYS A 142 -6.46 -12.83 9.71
CA LYS A 142 -5.78 -12.26 10.88
C LYS A 142 -4.45 -11.65 10.42
N THR A 143 -4.20 -10.40 10.83
CA THR A 143 -2.98 -9.66 10.49
C THR A 143 -2.02 -9.68 11.67
N TYR A 144 -0.74 -9.89 11.39
CA TYR A 144 0.36 -9.96 12.34
C TYR A 144 1.52 -9.10 11.84
N GLN A 145 2.27 -8.50 12.75
CA GLN A 145 3.59 -7.92 12.43
C GLN A 145 4.63 -8.95 12.84
N ILE A 146 5.46 -9.37 11.88
CA ILE A 146 6.54 -10.32 12.12
C ILE A 146 7.88 -9.66 11.84
N GLU A 147 8.89 -10.07 12.60
CA GLU A 147 10.26 -9.57 12.48
C GLU A 147 10.88 -10.02 11.15
N LEU A 148 11.51 -9.09 10.44
CA LEU A 148 12.36 -9.35 9.30
C LEU A 148 13.81 -9.43 9.77
N ARG A 149 14.42 -10.60 9.63
CA ARG A 149 15.84 -10.79 9.92
C ARG A 149 16.64 -10.65 8.63
N GLU A 150 17.48 -9.63 8.53
CA GLU A 150 18.42 -9.52 7.42
C GLU A 150 19.63 -10.43 7.63
N LEU A 151 19.93 -11.26 6.63
CA LEU A 151 21.10 -12.11 6.56
C LEU A 151 22.14 -11.45 5.64
N GLY A 152 23.42 -11.55 6.02
CA GLY A 152 24.53 -11.16 5.16
C GLY A 152 24.98 -9.71 5.28
N GLN A 153 24.40 -8.89 6.16
CA GLN A 153 24.99 -7.59 6.48
C GLN A 153 26.27 -7.80 7.31
N LYS A 154 27.42 -7.83 6.64
CA LYS A 154 28.71 -7.65 7.33
C LYS A 154 28.76 -6.23 7.85
N SER A 155 28.73 -6.07 9.17
CA SER A 155 29.01 -4.77 9.79
C SER A 155 30.42 -4.33 9.40
N GLU A 156 30.55 -3.39 8.47
CA GLU A 156 31.86 -2.96 7.94
C GLU A 156 32.66 -2.07 8.91
N GLY A 157 32.19 -1.87 10.13
CA GLY A 157 32.95 -1.19 11.18
C GLY A 157 32.19 -1.24 12.48
N PHE A 158 32.92 -1.30 13.59
CA PHE A 158 32.40 -1.39 14.97
C PHE A 158 31.97 -2.80 15.41
N ALA A 159 32.97 -3.58 15.83
CA ALA A 159 32.86 -4.64 16.84
C ALA A 159 31.71 -5.65 16.70
N GLY A 160 31.53 -6.26 15.53
CA GLY A 160 30.87 -7.57 15.37
C GLY A 160 29.46 -7.71 15.96
N GLN A 161 28.77 -6.60 16.22
CA GLN A 161 27.38 -6.62 16.64
C GLN A 161 26.54 -6.70 15.37
N GLU A 162 25.80 -7.81 15.23
CA GLU A 162 24.73 -7.90 14.25
C GLU A 162 23.73 -6.76 14.53
N ILE A 163 23.81 -5.70 13.74
CA ILE A 163 22.82 -4.63 13.78
C ILE A 163 21.58 -5.19 13.10
N SER A 164 20.73 -5.85 13.88
CA SER A 164 19.38 -6.20 13.44
C SER A 164 18.59 -4.89 13.37
N VAL A 165 18.58 -4.24 12.21
CA VAL A 165 17.62 -3.16 11.95
C VAL A 165 16.27 -3.83 11.99
N ALA A 166 15.47 -3.50 13.01
CA ALA A 166 14.17 -4.13 13.25
C ALA A 166 13.15 -3.66 12.20
N ASP A 167 13.30 -4.16 10.98
CA ASP A 167 12.28 -4.06 9.96
C ASP A 167 11.20 -5.11 10.25
N SER A 168 9.95 -4.76 9.97
CA SER A 168 8.80 -5.63 10.19
C SER A 168 8.05 -5.84 8.89
N ILE A 169 7.62 -7.08 8.64
CA ILE A 169 6.72 -7.42 7.54
C ILE A 169 5.33 -7.67 8.11
N THR A 170 4.33 -7.15 7.40
CA THR A 170 2.93 -7.48 7.69
C THR A 170 2.61 -8.86 7.11
N LEU A 171 2.24 -9.79 8.01
CA LEU A 171 1.79 -11.14 7.69
C LEU A 171 0.25 -11.20 7.79
N LEU A 172 -0.39 -11.69 6.74
CA LEU A 172 -1.84 -11.92 6.69
C LEU A 172 -2.12 -13.41 6.56
N ILE A 173 -2.79 -14.01 7.54
CA ILE A 173 -3.17 -15.42 7.48
C ILE A 173 -4.63 -15.51 7.04
N LYS A 174 -4.87 -16.16 5.91
CA LYS A 174 -6.22 -16.42 5.38
C LYS A 174 -6.54 -17.90 5.42
N GLU A 175 -7.70 -18.23 5.99
CA GLU A 175 -8.21 -19.58 5.92
C GLU A 175 -8.65 -19.90 4.49
N SER A 176 -8.14 -21.00 3.93
CA SER A 176 -8.53 -21.46 2.60
C SER A 176 -8.49 -22.97 2.48
N ASN A 177 -9.60 -23.55 2.02
CA ASN A 177 -9.71 -24.96 1.68
C ASN A 177 -9.10 -25.29 0.31
N LYS A 178 -8.98 -24.30 -0.59
CA LYS A 178 -8.46 -24.49 -1.94
C LYS A 178 -6.94 -24.34 -1.99
N TYR A 179 -6.43 -23.32 -1.31
CA TYR A 179 -5.01 -22.94 -1.35
C TYR A 179 -4.31 -23.25 -0.04
N THR A 180 -4.52 -24.45 0.50
CA THR A 180 -3.82 -24.84 1.73
C THR A 180 -2.31 -24.92 1.46
N PHE A 181 -1.48 -24.32 2.33
CA PHE A 181 -0.02 -24.23 2.15
C PHE A 181 0.40 -23.45 0.89
N HIS A 182 -0.26 -22.33 0.65
CA HIS A 182 0.16 -21.39 -0.40
C HIS A 182 0.46 -20.03 0.20
N TYR A 183 1.16 -19.20 -0.58
CA TYR A 183 1.47 -17.84 -0.21
C TYR A 183 1.28 -16.88 -1.39
N GLN A 184 1.15 -15.61 -1.07
CA GLN A 184 1.23 -14.48 -2.00
C GLN A 184 2.09 -13.41 -1.33
N PHE A 185 3.11 -12.88 -2.01
CA PHE A 185 4.04 -11.95 -1.39
C PHE A 185 4.24 -10.70 -2.24
N THR A 186 3.44 -9.67 -1.95
CA THR A 186 3.50 -8.35 -2.61
C THR A 186 4.14 -7.33 -1.66
N GLU A 187 3.34 -6.43 -1.10
CA GLU A 187 3.71 -5.55 0.02
C GLU A 187 3.45 -6.23 1.37
N THR A 188 2.50 -7.17 1.39
CA THR A 188 2.11 -7.98 2.56
C THR A 188 2.36 -9.44 2.22
N LEU A 189 2.92 -10.21 3.15
CA LEU A 189 3.01 -11.66 3.02
C LEU A 189 1.66 -12.26 3.41
N THR A 190 0.92 -12.82 2.46
CA THR A 190 -0.33 -13.53 2.75
C THR A 190 -0.06 -15.04 2.73
N ILE A 191 -0.36 -15.73 3.82
CA ILE A 191 -0.28 -17.19 3.91
C ILE A 191 -1.70 -17.75 3.90
N TYR A 192 -1.96 -18.70 3.02
CA TYR A 192 -3.20 -19.44 2.93
C TYR A 192 -3.02 -20.79 3.64
N ALA A 193 -3.63 -20.92 4.82
CA ALA A 193 -3.51 -22.11 5.65
C ALA A 193 -4.81 -22.36 6.39
N LYS A 194 -5.18 -23.63 6.54
CA LYS A 194 -6.37 -24.02 7.29
C LYS A 194 -6.16 -23.89 8.80
N TYR A 195 -4.96 -24.22 9.26
CA TYR A 195 -4.57 -24.17 10.66
C TYR A 195 -3.14 -23.65 10.74
N LEU A 196 -3.00 -22.35 10.97
CA LEU A 196 -1.72 -21.73 11.30
C LEU A 196 -2.00 -20.68 12.36
N ASP A 197 -1.63 -20.99 13.61
CA ASP A 197 -1.70 -20.03 14.70
C ASP A 197 -0.28 -19.49 14.95
N PRO A 198 0.00 -18.24 14.59
CA PRO A 198 1.32 -17.64 14.78
C PRO A 198 1.68 -17.40 16.25
N ASN A 199 0.75 -17.58 17.20
CA ASN A 199 1.11 -17.60 18.62
C ASN A 199 1.71 -18.96 19.03
N VAL A 200 1.38 -20.03 18.31
CA VAL A 200 1.87 -21.39 18.57
C VAL A 200 3.12 -21.66 17.75
N SER A 201 3.14 -21.19 16.50
CA SER A 201 4.26 -21.37 15.60
C SER A 201 5.22 -20.19 15.65
N LYS A 202 6.53 -20.47 15.70
CA LYS A 202 7.54 -19.42 15.52
C LYS A 202 7.61 -19.06 14.04
N ILE A 203 7.06 -17.90 13.67
CA ILE A 203 7.11 -17.39 12.31
C ILE A 203 8.07 -16.22 12.24
N LEU A 204 9.06 -16.32 11.35
CA LEU A 204 9.97 -15.25 11.01
C LEU A 204 10.20 -15.23 9.49
N VAL A 205 10.57 -14.08 8.96
CA VAL A 205 11.02 -13.95 7.58
C VAL A 205 12.48 -13.55 7.59
N GLU A 206 13.31 -14.31 6.90
CA GLU A 206 14.70 -13.99 6.66
C GLU A 206 14.86 -13.39 5.26
N HIS A 207 15.65 -12.33 5.14
CA HIS A 207 16.02 -11.73 3.86
C HIS A 207 17.53 -11.81 3.67
N ASP A 208 17.97 -12.59 2.70
CA ASP A 208 19.37 -12.60 2.27
C ASP A 208 19.57 -11.41 1.33
N ALA A 209 20.24 -10.36 1.83
CA ALA A 209 20.45 -9.12 1.09
C ALA A 209 21.41 -9.30 -0.10
N GLU A 210 22.36 -10.25 -0.02
CA GLU A 210 23.31 -10.51 -1.10
C GLU A 210 22.62 -11.19 -2.29
N LYS A 211 21.76 -12.18 -2.01
CA LYS A 211 21.00 -12.91 -3.04
C LYS A 211 19.67 -12.26 -3.40
N ASN A 212 19.23 -11.30 -2.59
CA ASN A 212 17.91 -10.71 -2.64
C ASN A 212 16.79 -11.77 -2.60
N THR A 213 16.93 -12.77 -1.72
CA THR A 213 15.97 -13.87 -1.55
C THR A 213 15.31 -13.81 -0.18
N TYR A 214 14.02 -14.11 -0.12
CA TYR A 214 13.27 -14.19 1.13
C TYR A 214 13.04 -15.65 1.51
N THR A 215 13.09 -15.95 2.80
CA THR A 215 12.79 -17.28 3.34
C THR A 215 11.82 -17.12 4.50
N LEU A 216 10.67 -17.77 4.40
CA LEU A 216 9.76 -17.91 5.53
C LEU A 216 10.24 -19.09 6.38
N VAL A 217 10.43 -18.86 7.68
CA VAL A 217 10.74 -19.91 8.64
C VAL A 217 9.55 -20.12 9.55
N VAL A 218 9.00 -21.34 9.55
CA VAL A 218 7.89 -21.76 10.41
C VAL A 218 8.32 -23.02 11.15
N ASP A 219 8.44 -22.93 12.48
CA ASP A 219 8.82 -24.07 13.33
C ASP A 219 10.06 -24.81 12.81
N ASP A 220 11.13 -24.05 12.55
CA ASP A 220 12.43 -24.48 12.02
C ASP A 220 12.42 -25.05 10.58
N LYS A 221 11.27 -25.03 9.89
CA LYS A 221 11.17 -25.36 8.47
C LYS A 221 11.32 -24.12 7.62
N ARG A 222 12.09 -24.22 6.54
CA ARG A 222 12.42 -23.12 5.64
C ARG A 222 11.62 -23.24 4.34
N TYR A 223 11.00 -22.14 3.94
CA TYR A 223 10.21 -22.03 2.72
C TYR A 223 10.72 -20.84 1.91
N PRO A 224 11.41 -21.05 0.77
CA PRO A 224 11.81 -19.96 -0.09
C PRO A 224 10.57 -19.19 -0.58
N LEU A 225 10.67 -17.87 -0.53
CA LEU A 225 9.64 -16.95 -0.96
C LEU A 225 10.13 -16.09 -2.11
N GLU A 226 9.27 -15.93 -3.10
CA GLU A 226 9.44 -14.97 -4.18
C GLU A 226 8.56 -13.74 -3.94
N ARG A 227 9.17 -12.55 -3.89
CA ARG A 227 8.47 -11.28 -3.67
C ARG A 227 8.12 -10.61 -5.01
N GLY A 228 6.99 -9.91 -5.05
CA GLY A 228 6.54 -9.11 -6.20
C GLY A 228 5.53 -9.82 -7.10
N PHE A 229 5.06 -11.01 -6.72
CA PHE A 229 4.09 -11.78 -7.48
C PHE A 229 2.68 -11.57 -6.96
N ILE A 230 1.75 -11.32 -7.89
CA ILE A 230 0.31 -11.22 -7.60
C ILE A 230 -0.31 -12.62 -7.53
N ASP A 231 0.32 -13.64 -8.10
CA ASP A 231 -0.18 -15.00 -8.11
C ASP A 231 0.01 -15.72 -6.77
N ILE A 232 -0.86 -16.72 -6.53
CA ILE A 232 -0.80 -17.58 -5.35
C ILE A 232 0.12 -18.76 -5.66
N ASN A 233 1.23 -18.85 -4.93
CA ASN A 233 2.25 -19.87 -5.13
C ASN A 233 2.24 -20.92 -4.00
N PRO A 234 2.53 -22.19 -4.29
CA PRO A 234 2.66 -23.21 -3.25
C PRO A 234 3.89 -22.96 -2.39
N LEU A 235 3.75 -23.10 -1.06
CA LEU A 235 4.88 -23.14 -0.14
C LEU A 235 5.58 -24.49 -0.29
N LYS A 236 6.82 -24.48 -0.81
CA LYS A 236 7.66 -25.68 -0.94
C LYS A 236 8.71 -25.66 0.16
N GLU A 237 8.81 -26.75 0.91
CA GLU A 237 9.84 -26.89 1.95
C GLU A 237 11.20 -27.08 1.27
N GLU A 238 12.21 -26.33 1.73
CA GLU A 238 13.57 -26.48 1.22
C GLU A 238 14.15 -27.85 1.64
N GLY A 239 14.58 -28.67 0.68
CA GLY A 239 15.25 -29.96 0.95
C GLY A 239 14.35 -31.20 0.96
N LYS A 240 13.12 -31.14 0.44
CA LYS A 240 12.26 -32.30 0.15
C LYS A 240 11.93 -32.40 -1.33
#